data_AF-A0A2G5BGL3-F1
#
_entry.id   AF-A0A2G5BGL3-F1
#
_cell.length_a   1.000
_cell.length_b   1.000
_cell.length_c   1.000
_cell.angle_alpha   90.00
_cell.angle_beta   90.00
_cell.angle_gamma   90.00
#
_symmetry.space_group_name_H-M   'P 1'
#
loop_
_entity.id
_entity.type
_entity.pdbx_description
1 polymer ?
#
loop_
_entity_poly.entity_id
_entity_poly.type
_entity_poly.pdbx_seq_one_letter_code
_entity_poly.pdbx_strand_id
1 'polypeptide(L)'
;FIEDVTMPDDTVVAPNENLVKIWSVANMGNSEWPEGSMLVHVSGEPAAAGKRKAVPIVVGKRYEQVGIAVDLVTPSSPGRYVSQWRLMTPDGHYFGACLW
;
A
#
# COMPACT_ATOMS: atom_id res chain seq x y z
N PHE A 1 9.66 -0.86 -4.92
CA PHE A 1 8.67 -1.83 -5.41
C PHE A 1 9.44 -2.98 -6.02
N ILE A 2 9.02 -4.20 -5.72
CA ILE A 2 9.53 -5.43 -6.34
C ILE A 2 8.41 -6.06 -7.16
N GLU A 3 7.27 -6.35 -6.52
CA GLU A 3 6.12 -7.00 -7.16
C GLU A 3 4.83 -6.80 -6.35
N ASP A 4 3.70 -7.04 -7.02
CA ASP A 4 2.42 -7.32 -6.39
C ASP A 4 2.41 -8.79 -5.93
N VAL A 5 2.34 -8.99 -4.61
CA VAL A 5 2.27 -10.36 -4.03
C VAL A 5 0.85 -10.90 -4.15
N THR A 6 -0.14 -10.04 -3.97
CA THR A 6 -1.55 -10.34 -4.22
C THR A 6 -2.13 -9.32 -5.20
N MET A 7 -3.15 -9.75 -5.94
CA MET A 7 -3.88 -8.91 -6.89
C MET A 7 -2.96 -8.15 -7.85
N PRO A 8 -2.33 -8.83 -8.82
CA PRO A 8 -1.64 -8.15 -9.92
C PRO A 8 -2.56 -7.15 -10.63
N ASP A 9 -1.97 -6.22 -11.37
CA ASP A 9 -2.72 -5.24 -12.14
C ASP A 9 -3.82 -5.89 -13.00
N ASP A 10 -4.97 -5.21 -13.06
CA ASP A 10 -6.18 -5.64 -13.77
C ASP A 10 -6.84 -6.95 -13.26
N THR A 11 -6.55 -7.35 -12.00
CA THR A 11 -7.30 -8.44 -11.34
C THR A 11 -8.80 -8.12 -11.26
N VAL A 12 -9.64 -9.05 -11.73
CA VAL A 12 -11.10 -8.97 -11.65
C VAL A 12 -11.60 -9.53 -10.32
N VAL A 13 -12.43 -8.77 -9.60
CA VAL A 13 -12.96 -9.08 -8.27
C VAL A 13 -14.45 -8.79 -8.19
N ALA A 14 -15.14 -9.36 -7.20
CA ALA A 14 -16.59 -9.13 -7.03
C ALA A 14 -16.85 -7.75 -6.37
N PRO A 15 -18.03 -7.14 -6.57
CA PRO A 15 -18.44 -5.94 -5.85
C PRO A 15 -18.65 -6.19 -4.35
N ASN A 16 -18.36 -5.20 -3.51
CA ASN A 16 -18.46 -5.25 -2.03
C ASN A 16 -17.66 -6.38 -1.37
N GLU A 17 -16.52 -6.74 -1.96
CA GLU A 17 -15.63 -7.78 -1.48
C GLU A 17 -14.52 -7.18 -0.61
N ASN A 18 -14.22 -7.83 0.52
CA ASN A 18 -13.06 -7.49 1.33
C ASN A 18 -11.83 -8.16 0.74
N LEU A 19 -10.80 -7.36 0.44
CA LEU A 19 -9.57 -7.81 -0.19
C LEU A 19 -8.36 -7.45 0.64
N VAL A 20 -7.27 -8.21 0.49
CA VAL A 20 -5.96 -7.88 1.07
C VAL A 20 -4.98 -7.68 -0.08
N LYS A 21 -4.59 -6.43 -0.33
CA LYS A 21 -3.56 -6.09 -1.31
C LYS A 21 -2.20 -6.07 -0.61
N ILE A 22 -1.26 -6.85 -1.13
CA ILE A 22 0.09 -6.99 -0.58
C ILE A 22 1.10 -6.65 -1.66
N TRP A 23 1.99 -5.71 -1.37
CA TRP A 23 3.16 -5.40 -2.19
C TRP A 23 4.42 -5.91 -1.52
N SER A 24 5.36 -6.39 -2.33
CA SER A 24 6.73 -6.63 -1.90
C SER A 24 7.59 -5.41 -2.20
N VAL A 25 8.24 -4.86 -1.18
CA VAL A 25 9.05 -3.63 -1.30
C VAL A 25 10.38 -3.82 -0.60
N ALA A 26 11.49 -3.49 -1.26
CA ALA A 26 12.80 -3.45 -0.62
C ALA A 26 13.24 -2.03 -0.26
N ASN A 27 13.87 -1.88 0.91
CA ASN A 27 14.58 -0.67 1.27
C ASN A 27 15.96 -0.65 0.61
N MET A 28 16.05 -0.01 -0.56
CA MET A 28 17.31 0.19 -1.28
C MET A 28 18.04 1.49 -0.87
N GLY A 29 17.60 2.14 0.21
CA GLY A 29 18.24 3.33 0.77
C GLY A 29 19.51 3.02 1.56
N ASN A 30 20.22 4.06 1.98
CA ASN A 30 21.44 3.94 2.79
C ASN A 30 21.17 3.87 4.30
N SER A 31 19.91 4.01 4.71
CA SER A 31 19.46 4.03 6.11
C SER A 31 18.16 3.25 6.24
N GLU A 32 17.86 2.78 7.45
CA GLU A 32 16.57 2.17 7.76
C GLU A 32 15.44 3.19 7.54
N TRP A 33 14.23 2.71 7.25
CA TRP A 33 13.07 3.60 7.21
C TRP A 33 12.83 4.20 8.60
N PRO A 34 12.43 5.49 8.71
CA PRO A 34 12.19 6.08 10.02
C PRO A 34 11.15 5.30 10.82
N GLU A 35 11.40 5.13 12.13
CA GLU A 35 10.43 4.50 13.03
C GLU A 35 9.11 5.28 13.04
N GLY A 36 7.98 4.57 12.96
CA GLY A 36 6.66 5.18 12.83
C GLY A 36 6.27 5.56 11.40
N SER A 37 7.05 5.15 10.39
CA SER A 37 6.64 5.24 8.99
C SER A 37 5.33 4.51 8.75
N MET A 38 4.53 5.02 7.82
CA MET A 38 3.22 4.48 7.48
C MET A 38 3.06 4.37 5.97
N LEU A 39 2.25 3.42 5.51
CA LEU A 39 1.70 3.44 4.16
C LEU A 39 0.44 4.32 4.15
N VAL A 40 0.41 5.33 3.29
CA VAL A 40 -0.68 6.32 3.24
C VAL A 40 -1.41 6.24 1.90
N HIS A 41 -2.73 6.30 1.95
CA HIS A 41 -3.59 6.42 0.78
C HIS A 41 -3.46 7.83 0.20
N VAL A 42 -3.00 7.93 -1.04
CA VAL A 42 -2.78 9.19 -1.74
C VAL A 42 -4.04 9.61 -2.49
N SER A 43 -4.59 8.72 -3.32
CA SER A 43 -5.75 9.02 -4.17
C SER A 43 -6.39 7.76 -4.73
N GLY A 44 -7.57 7.90 -5.32
CA GLY A 44 -8.28 6.79 -5.98
C GLY A 44 -9.21 6.02 -5.05
N GLU A 45 -9.68 4.88 -5.56
CA GLU A 45 -10.61 3.98 -4.90
C GLU A 45 -10.28 2.52 -5.26
N PRO A 46 -10.59 1.55 -4.38
CA PRO A 46 -11.11 1.75 -3.03
C PRO A 46 -10.04 2.26 -2.05
N ALA A 47 -10.43 3.07 -1.07
CA ALA A 47 -9.58 3.37 0.08
C ALA A 47 -9.52 2.15 1.03
N ALA A 48 -8.65 2.20 2.05
CA ALA A 48 -8.60 1.14 3.06
C ALA A 48 -9.95 0.92 3.75
N ALA A 49 -10.16 -0.32 4.21
CA ALA A 49 -11.31 -0.71 5.00
C ALA A 49 -11.34 0.06 6.34
N GLY A 50 -12.48 0.69 6.63
CA GLY A 50 -12.60 1.67 7.71
C GLY A 50 -11.88 2.97 7.35
N LYS A 51 -12.25 4.11 7.96
CA LYS A 51 -11.76 5.45 7.58
C LYS A 51 -10.24 5.70 7.77
N ARG A 52 -9.42 4.64 7.89
CA ARG A 52 -7.97 4.69 8.05
C ARG A 52 -7.35 5.05 6.71
N LYS A 53 -6.72 6.22 6.62
CA LYS A 53 -5.94 6.64 5.44
C LYS A 53 -4.46 6.26 5.55
N ALA A 54 -4.05 5.69 6.67
CA ALA A 54 -2.67 5.32 6.95
C ALA A 54 -2.62 3.97 7.69
N VAL A 55 -1.68 3.13 7.30
CA VAL A 55 -1.43 1.80 7.88
C VAL A 55 0.01 1.77 8.38
N PRO A 56 0.27 1.42 9.66
CA PRO A 56 1.64 1.26 10.14
C PRO A 56 2.33 0.12 9.39
N ILE A 57 3.62 0.30 9.09
CA ILE A 57 4.42 -0.72 8.42
C ILE A 57 5.52 -1.25 9.34
N VAL A 58 6.06 -2.40 8.99
CA VAL A 58 7.36 -2.82 9.50
C VAL A 58 8.44 -1.91 8.92
N VAL A 59 9.32 -1.39 9.76
CA VAL A 59 10.50 -0.63 9.33
C VAL A 59 11.43 -1.56 8.56
N GLY A 60 11.62 -1.27 7.28
CA GLY A 60 12.57 -2.00 6.45
C GLY A 60 13.99 -1.59 6.78
N LYS A 61 14.82 -2.56 7.19
CA LYS A 61 16.26 -2.37 7.35
C LYS A 61 16.93 -2.17 6.00
N ARG A 62 18.18 -1.72 6.01
CA ARG A 62 18.95 -1.54 4.79
C ARG A 62 19.02 -2.85 3.98
N TYR A 63 18.61 -2.77 2.72
CA TYR A 63 18.51 -3.88 1.75
C TYR A 63 17.53 -5.00 2.13
N GLU A 64 16.66 -4.77 3.11
CA GLU A 64 15.63 -5.73 3.50
C GLU A 64 14.40 -5.61 2.58
N GLN A 65 13.81 -6.76 2.27
CA GLN A 65 12.54 -6.89 1.58
C GLN A 65 11.41 -7.07 2.60
N VAL A 66 10.38 -6.23 2.49
CA VAL A 66 9.24 -6.18 3.41
C VAL A 66 7.95 -6.31 2.61
N GLY A 67 7.04 -7.17 3.10
CA GLY A 67 5.66 -7.23 2.62
C GLY A 67 4.83 -6.15 3.31
N ILE A 68 4.14 -5.33 2.51
CA ILE A 68 3.24 -4.29 3.03
C ILE A 68 1.82 -4.64 2.59
N ALA A 69 0.91 -4.77 3.55
CA ALA A 69 -0.47 -5.18 3.32
C ALA A 69 -1.46 -4.05 3.63
N VAL A 70 -2.53 -3.98 2.86
CA VAL A 70 -3.69 -3.14 3.14
C VAL A 70 -4.99 -3.89 2.88
N ASP A 71 -5.94 -3.73 3.80
CA ASP A 71 -7.30 -4.24 3.65
C ASP A 71 -8.11 -3.23 2.83
N LEU A 72 -8.74 -3.69 1.76
CA LEU A 72 -9.56 -2.90 0.84
C LEU A 72 -10.99 -3.44 0.80
N VAL A 73 -11.95 -2.58 0.44
CA VAL A 73 -13.34 -3.01 0.17
C VAL A 73 -13.72 -2.56 -1.24
N THR A 74 -14.04 -3.48 -2.14
CA THR A 74 -14.37 -3.12 -3.53
C THR A 74 -15.65 -2.30 -3.61
N PRO A 75 -15.75 -1.32 -4.53
CA PRO A 75 -16.99 -0.56 -4.74
C PRO A 75 -18.16 -1.46 -5.16
N SER A 76 -19.38 -1.00 -4.89
CA SER A 76 -20.61 -1.72 -5.28
C SER A 76 -20.88 -1.69 -6.79
N SER A 77 -20.37 -0.67 -7.48
CA SER A 77 -20.61 -0.46 -8.91
C SER A 77 -19.49 -1.10 -9.73
N PRO A 78 -19.80 -1.87 -10.78
CA PRO A 78 -18.78 -2.38 -11.70
C PRO A 78 -17.98 -1.25 -12.36
N GLY A 79 -16.68 -1.45 -12.57
CA GLY A 79 -15.80 -0.46 -13.17
C GLY A 79 -14.33 -0.81 -13.03
N ARG A 80 -13.46 0.04 -13.59
CA ARG A 80 -12.01 -0.02 -13.36
C ARG A 80 -11.67 0.94 -12.23
N TYR A 81 -11.03 0.42 -11.20
CA TYR A 81 -10.67 1.15 -9.99
C TYR A 81 -9.17 1.05 -9.76
N VAL A 82 -8.57 2.13 -9.27
CA VAL A 82 -7.14 2.23 -8.96
C VAL A 82 -7.02 2.94 -7.62
N SER A 83 -6.25 2.35 -6.71
CA SER A 83 -6.01 2.87 -5.36
C SER A 83 -4.54 3.18 -5.20
N GLN A 84 -4.18 4.44 -5.07
CA GLN A 84 -2.78 4.87 -5.02
C GLN A 84 -2.31 5.01 -3.58
N TRP A 85 -1.16 4.40 -3.27
CA TRP A 85 -0.54 4.40 -1.96
C TRP A 85 0.92 4.83 -2.02
N ARG A 86 1.43 5.40 -0.92
CA ARG A 86 2.85 5.76 -0.79
C ARG A 86 3.32 5.71 0.66
N LEU A 87 4.58 5.36 0.85
CA LEU A 87 5.21 5.42 2.16
C LEU A 87 5.41 6.86 2.60
N MET A 88 5.16 7.13 3.88
CA MET A 88 5.31 8.44 4.51
C MET A 88 6.04 8.29 5.84
N THR A 89 6.99 9.18 6.08
CA THR A 89 7.70 9.29 7.36
C THR A 89 6.80 9.92 8.44
N PRO A 90 7.14 9.81 9.73
CA PRO A 90 6.35 10.40 10.82
C PRO A 90 6.20 11.92 10.76
N ASP A 91 7.18 12.61 10.17
CA ASP A 91 7.18 14.06 9.93
C ASP A 91 6.41 14.47 8.67
N GLY A 92 5.78 13.52 7.97
CA GLY A 92 4.86 13.78 6.86
C GLY A 92 5.51 13.80 5.47
N HIS A 93 6.76 13.38 5.33
CA HIS A 93 7.44 13.33 4.03
C HIS A 93 7.19 12.00 3.32
N TYR A 94 6.73 12.07 2.07
CA TYR A 94 6.59 10.87 1.24
C TYR A 94 7.95 10.37 0.73
N PHE A 95 8.12 9.05 0.69
CA PHE A 95 9.30 8.41 0.13
C PHE A 95 8.96 7.13 -0.62
N GLY A 96 9.95 6.57 -1.33
CA GLY A 96 9.76 5.37 -2.14
C GLY A 96 8.87 5.58 -3.36
N ALA A 97 8.56 4.47 -4.02
CA ALA A 97 7.69 4.42 -5.19
C ALA A 97 6.21 4.54 -4.79
N CYS A 98 5.38 5.00 -5.73
CA CYS A 98 3.93 4.81 -5.61
C CYS A 98 3.58 3.33 -5.78
N LEU A 99 2.63 2.86 -4.98
CA LEU A 99 2.07 1.52 -5.02
C LEU A 99 0.59 1.61 -5.46
N TRP A 100 0.09 0.58 -6.12
CA TRP A 100 -1.21 0.58 -6.82
C TRP A 100 -2.00 -0.71 -6.57
#